data_AF-A0A0T5Z7I9-F1
#
_entry.id   AF-A0A0T5Z7I9-F1
#
_cell.length_a   1.000
_cell.length_b   1.000
_cell.length_c   1.000
_cell.angle_alpha   90.00
_cell.angle_beta   90.00
_cell.angle_gamma   90.00
#
_symmetry.space_group_name_H-M   'P 1'
#
loop_
_entity.id
_entity.type
_entity.pdbx_description
1 polymer ?
#
loop_
_entity_poly.entity_id
_entity_poly.type
_entity_poly.pdbx_seq_one_letter_code
_entity_poly.pdbx_strand_id
1 'polypeptide(L)'
;MHPQGVAAFPHYYVGINSLSELATKDDRVCVLNITGGESRTVTPVSHIYSGGNIVCGTAPGRSGSKMKTAIGEIPVYDNVAEAVDDGCEFN
;
A
#
# COMPACT_ATOMS: atom_id res chain seq x y z
N MET A 1 2.53 -6.77 32.72
CA MET A 1 3.41 -5.64 32.33
C MET A 1 2.50 -4.61 31.66
N HIS A 2 2.39 -3.39 32.19
CA HIS A 2 1.61 -2.35 31.51
C HIS A 2 2.39 -1.91 30.27
N PRO A 3 1.77 -1.78 29.08
CA PRO A 3 2.45 -1.31 27.90
C PRO A 3 3.08 0.06 28.18
N GLN A 4 4.38 0.21 27.95
CA GLN A 4 5.06 1.49 28.08
C GLN A 4 4.76 2.32 26.83
N GLY A 5 4.13 3.48 27.00
CA GLY A 5 3.90 4.43 25.89
C GLY A 5 5.20 5.11 25.44
N VAL A 6 5.12 5.90 24.37
CA VAL A 6 6.27 6.68 23.86
C VAL A 6 6.73 7.72 24.88
N ALA A 7 8.01 7.67 25.27
CA ALA A 7 8.58 8.53 26.31
C ALA A 7 8.44 10.03 26.02
N ALA A 8 8.46 10.43 24.74
CA ALA A 8 8.28 11.82 24.32
C ALA A 8 6.85 12.35 24.53
N PHE A 9 5.86 11.48 24.75
CA PHE A 9 4.46 11.82 24.94
C PHE A 9 3.95 11.33 26.31
N PRO A 10 4.42 11.93 27.42
CA PRO A 10 4.18 11.40 28.78
C PRO A 10 2.71 11.37 29.20
N HIS A 11 1.84 12.11 28.51
CA HIS A 11 0.40 12.21 28.81
C HIS A 11 -0.48 11.39 27.85
N TYR A 12 0.10 10.75 26.83
CA TYR A 12 -0.65 10.00 25.83
C TYR A 12 -0.03 8.62 25.64
N TYR A 13 -0.89 7.60 25.64
CA TYR A 13 -0.46 6.28 25.20
C TYR A 13 -0.48 6.22 23.67
N VAL A 14 0.69 6.27 23.06
CA VAL A 14 0.92 6.05 21.64
C VAL A 14 1.66 4.72 21.47
N GLY A 15 1.21 3.88 20.54
CA GLY A 15 1.72 2.51 20.38
C GLY A 15 2.97 2.37 19.49
N ILE A 16 3.39 3.45 18.84
CA ILE A 16 4.55 3.52 17.95
C ILE A 16 5.28 4.85 18.19
N ASN A 17 6.61 4.88 18.06
CA ASN A 17 7.41 6.10 18.28
C ASN A 17 7.51 6.96 17.01
N SER A 18 7.33 6.38 15.83
CA SER A 18 7.41 7.05 14.53
C SER A 18 6.45 6.42 13.51
N LEU A 19 5.99 7.22 12.55
CA LEU A 19 5.25 6.70 11.39
C LEU A 19 6.08 5.75 10.52
N SER A 20 7.41 5.86 10.59
CA SER A 20 8.33 4.93 9.90
C SER A 20 8.27 3.51 10.47
N GLU A 21 7.65 3.28 11.63
CA GLU A 21 7.37 1.93 12.15
C GLU A 21 6.12 1.32 11.49
N LEU A 22 5.30 2.12 10.79
CA LEU A 22 4.13 1.66 10.07
C LEU A 22 4.34 1.59 8.56
N ALA A 23 4.99 2.61 7.98
CA ALA A 23 5.17 2.71 6.53
C ALA A 23 6.36 3.59 6.15
N THR A 24 7.08 3.13 5.14
CA THR A 24 8.28 3.70 4.53
C THR A 24 8.18 3.60 3.01
N LYS A 25 9.15 4.19 2.30
CA LYS A 25 9.21 4.07 0.84
C LYS A 25 9.68 2.68 0.37
N ASP A 26 10.30 1.92 1.25
CA ASP A 26 10.81 0.58 0.95
C ASP A 26 9.72 -0.49 1.07
N ASP A 27 8.59 -0.17 1.69
CA ASP A 27 7.43 -1.05 1.81
C ASP A 27 6.76 -1.27 0.46
N ARG A 28 6.30 -2.49 0.24
CA ARG A 28 5.68 -2.91 -1.02
C ARG A 28 4.18 -3.02 -0.79
N VAL A 29 3.38 -2.28 -1.54
CA VAL A 29 1.96 -2.08 -1.24
C VAL A 29 1.06 -2.71 -2.31
N CYS A 30 0.03 -3.45 -1.87
CA CYS A 30 -1.09 -3.88 -2.69
C CYS A 30 -2.33 -3.00 -2.42
N VAL A 31 -2.89 -2.35 -3.46
CA VAL A 31 -4.10 -1.52 -3.31
C VAL A 31 -5.37 -2.35 -3.58
N LEU A 32 -6.23 -2.47 -2.56
CA LEU A 32 -7.53 -3.13 -2.73
C LEU A 32 -8.52 -2.23 -3.46
N ASN A 33 -9.26 -2.80 -4.42
CA ASN A 33 -10.17 -2.06 -5.30
C ASN A 33 -9.47 -0.87 -6.01
N ILE A 34 -8.32 -1.14 -6.63
CA ILE A 34 -7.47 -0.12 -7.27
C ILE A 34 -8.20 0.69 -8.36
N THR A 35 -9.20 0.10 -9.02
CA THR A 35 -10.03 0.79 -10.04
C THR A 35 -11.19 1.61 -9.44
N GLY A 36 -11.32 1.62 -8.11
CA GLY A 36 -12.33 2.37 -7.37
C GLY A 36 -12.33 3.87 -7.70
N GLY A 37 -13.44 4.54 -7.40
CA GLY A 37 -13.63 5.96 -7.72
C GLY A 37 -12.55 6.87 -7.14
N GLU A 38 -12.16 6.61 -5.89
CA GLU A 38 -11.09 7.34 -5.21
C GLU A 38 -9.70 6.78 -5.57
N SER A 39 -9.56 5.45 -5.53
CA SER A 39 -8.29 4.77 -5.79
C SER A 39 -7.70 5.11 -7.16
N ARG A 40 -8.52 5.28 -8.21
CA ARG A 40 -8.02 5.65 -9.55
C ARG A 40 -7.32 7.01 -9.60
N THR A 41 -7.66 7.90 -8.68
CA THR A 41 -7.10 9.26 -8.61
C THR A 41 -5.92 9.29 -7.65
N VAL A 42 -6.05 8.64 -6.49
CA VAL A 42 -5.04 8.69 -5.43
C VAL A 42 -3.86 7.77 -5.74
N THR A 43 -4.10 6.57 -6.28
CA THR A 43 -3.04 5.55 -6.48
C THR A 43 -1.91 6.06 -7.39
N PRO A 44 -2.15 6.71 -8.55
CA PRO A 44 -1.05 7.23 -9.37
C PRO A 44 -0.23 8.30 -8.65
N VAL A 45 -0.88 9.18 -7.87
CA VAL A 45 -0.21 10.22 -7.09
C VAL A 45 0.65 9.59 -5.99
N SER A 46 0.09 8.64 -5.23
CA SER A 46 0.80 7.93 -4.16
C SER A 46 1.96 7.11 -4.69
N HIS A 47 1.79 6.41 -5.82
CA HIS A 47 2.85 5.64 -6.47
C HIS A 47 4.04 6.53 -6.84
N ILE A 48 3.79 7.72 -7.40
CA ILE A 48 4.85 8.69 -7.69
C ILE A 48 5.51 9.19 -6.40
N TYR A 49 4.72 9.58 -5.40
CA TYR A 49 5.21 10.11 -4.13
C TYR A 49 6.09 9.12 -3.36
N SER A 50 5.71 7.85 -3.38
CA SER A 50 6.45 6.78 -2.71
C SER A 50 7.66 6.28 -3.49
N GLY A 51 7.83 6.69 -4.75
CA GLY A 51 8.92 6.21 -5.60
C GLY A 51 8.67 4.85 -6.24
N GLY A 52 7.40 4.46 -6.42
CA GLY A 52 7.02 3.25 -7.13
C GLY A 52 6.68 2.06 -6.23
N ASN A 53 6.40 2.30 -4.96
CA ASN A 53 6.27 1.25 -3.96
C ASN A 53 4.93 0.47 -4.01
N ILE A 54 4.00 0.89 -4.87
CA ILE A 54 2.73 0.17 -5.12
C ILE A 54 2.99 -0.88 -6.21
N VAL A 55 3.03 -2.15 -5.82
CA VAL A 55 3.50 -3.25 -6.66
C VAL A 55 2.37 -3.96 -7.40
N CYS A 56 1.15 -3.91 -6.86
CA CYS A 56 -0.04 -4.46 -7.49
C CYS A 56 -1.31 -3.81 -6.92
N GLY A 57 -2.45 -4.14 -7.53
CA GLY A 57 -3.75 -3.88 -6.94
C GLY A 57 -4.78 -4.94 -7.30
N THR A 58 -5.92 -4.92 -6.61
CA THR A 58 -7.02 -5.84 -6.89
C THR A 58 -8.26 -5.10 -7.35
N ALA A 59 -9.03 -5.69 -8.25
CA ALA A 59 -10.35 -5.23 -8.63
C ALA A 59 -11.12 -6.42 -9.27
N PRO A 60 -12.20 -6.91 -8.64
CA PRO A 60 -12.93 -8.06 -9.16
C PRO A 60 -13.43 -7.88 -10.60
N GLY A 61 -13.19 -8.87 -11.45
CA GLY A 61 -13.53 -8.86 -12.87
C GLY A 61 -12.60 -7.99 -13.73
N ARG A 62 -11.42 -7.65 -13.23
CA ARG A 62 -10.42 -6.78 -13.89
C ARG A 62 -9.02 -7.39 -13.91
N SER A 63 -8.86 -8.66 -13.55
CA SER A 63 -7.59 -9.37 -13.69
C SER A 63 -6.99 -9.21 -15.10
N GLY A 64 -5.66 -9.10 -15.16
CA GLY A 64 -4.87 -8.91 -16.37
C GLY A 64 -4.85 -7.47 -16.90
N SER A 65 -5.67 -6.58 -16.33
CA SER A 65 -5.58 -5.15 -16.62
C SER A 65 -4.42 -4.50 -15.88
N LYS A 66 -4.11 -3.25 -16.24
CA LYS A 66 -3.03 -2.47 -15.64
C LYS A 66 -3.49 -1.04 -15.37
N MET A 67 -3.09 -0.49 -14.23
CA MET A 67 -3.22 0.93 -13.95
C MET A 67 -1.98 1.68 -14.42
N LYS A 68 -2.15 2.67 -15.28
CA LYS A 68 -1.04 3.52 -15.74
C LYS A 68 -0.72 4.60 -14.72
N THR A 69 0.56 4.81 -14.46
CA THR A 69 1.10 5.93 -13.69
C THR A 69 2.23 6.60 -14.47
N ALA A 70 2.73 7.74 -13.97
CA ALA A 70 3.84 8.45 -14.62
C ALA A 70 5.18 7.71 -14.54
N ILE A 71 5.33 6.75 -13.61
CA ILE A 71 6.60 6.05 -13.36
C ILE A 71 6.52 4.53 -13.63
N GLY A 72 5.39 4.05 -14.16
CA GLY A 72 5.20 2.63 -14.45
C GLY A 72 3.73 2.21 -14.50
N GLU A 73 3.49 0.99 -14.97
CA GLU A 73 2.17 0.37 -14.91
C GLU A 73 2.09 -0.55 -13.68
N ILE A 74 0.97 -0.51 -12.96
CA ILE A 74 0.69 -1.37 -11.81
C ILE A 74 -0.24 -2.50 -12.28
N PRO A 75 0.14 -3.79 -12.11
CA PRO A 75 -0.71 -4.92 -12.48
C PRO A 75 -1.96 -4.98 -11.59
N VAL A 76 -3.09 -5.39 -12.18
CA VAL A 76 -4.38 -5.54 -11.50
C VAL A 76 -4.81 -7.01 -11.56
N TYR A 77 -5.17 -7.55 -10.41
CA TYR A 77 -5.64 -8.92 -10.21
C TYR A 77 -7.10 -8.92 -9.74
N ASP A 78 -7.80 -10.05 -9.83
CA ASP A 78 -9.17 -10.13 -9.32
C ASP A 78 -9.20 -10.14 -7.80
N ASN A 79 -8.19 -10.73 -7.17
CA ASN A 79 -8.06 -10.85 -5.73
C ASN A 79 -6.59 -10.94 -5.30
N VAL A 80 -6.36 -10.93 -3.98
CA VAL A 80 -5.01 -10.91 -3.39
C VAL A 80 -4.27 -12.23 -3.60
N ALA A 81 -4.97 -13.37 -3.57
CA ALA A 81 -4.33 -14.67 -3.73
C ALA A 81 -3.69 -14.80 -5.12
N GLU A 82 -4.40 -14.36 -6.17
CA GLU A 82 -3.87 -14.33 -7.53
C GLU A 82 -2.62 -13.46 -7.65
N ALA A 83 -2.60 -12.28 -7.00
CA ALA A 83 -1.42 -11.42 -6.97
C ALA A 83 -0.21 -12.12 -6.33
N VAL A 84 -0.43 -12.80 -5.20
CA VAL A 84 0.61 -13.55 -4.47
C VAL A 84 1.11 -14.73 -5.31
N ASP A 85 0.19 -15.47 -5.96
CA ASP A 85 0.52 -16.60 -6.83
C ASP A 85 1.36 -16.18 -8.05
N ASP A 86 1.16 -14.96 -8.56
CA ASP A 86 1.97 -14.34 -9.62
C ASP A 86 3.28 -13.70 -9.11
N GLY A 87 3.60 -13.89 -7.83
CA GLY A 87 4.85 -13.46 -7.22
C GLY A 87 4.87 -12.02 -6.71
N CYS A 88 3.72 -11.36 -6.53
CA CYS A 88 3.67 -10.06 -5.88
C CYS A 88 3.95 -10.18 -4.38
N GLU A 89 5.12 -9.71 -3.96
CA GLU A 89 5.46 -9.53 -2.55
C GLU A 89 5.03 -8.14 -2.06
N PHE A 90 4.29 -8.08 -0.95
CA PHE A 90 3.86 -6.86 -0.25
C PHE A 90 3.79 -7.12 1.26
N ASN A 91 3.85 -6.05 2.07
CA ASN A 91 3.94 -6.12 3.53
C ASN A 91 2.94 -5.20 4.25
#